data_AF-A0A9Q8Y8Y4-F1
#
_entry.id   AF-A0A9Q8Y8Y4-F1
#
_cell.length_a   1.000
_cell.length_b   1.000
_cell.length_c   1.000
_cell.angle_alpha   90.00
_cell.angle_beta   90.00
_cell.angle_gamma   90.00
#
_symmetry.space_group_name_H-M   'P 1'
#
loop_
_entity.id
_entity.type
_entity.pdbx_description
1 polymer ?
#
loop_
_entity_poly.entity_id
_entity_poly.type
_entity_poly.pdbx_seq_one_letter_code
_entity_poly.pdbx_strand_id
1 'polypeptide(L)'
;MTLRTERSAASPVGATWGKIVQLYFFDLLWGDEHFVDEDGISHFDEGSALYYGQRIADKIGRDADYGSLKVQVRSSNRRLLATIVPSIGRGAEQRALLARRHVGASLYAAA
;
A
#
# COMPACT_ATOMS: atom_id res chain seq x y z
N MET A 1 19.84 35.31 -45.41
CA MET A 1 19.41 34.09 -44.69
C MET A 1 19.53 34.41 -43.21
N THR A 2 18.41 34.77 -42.57
CA THR A 2 18.39 35.41 -41.25
C THR A 2 17.97 34.37 -40.21
N LEU A 3 18.88 34.01 -39.31
CA LEU A 3 18.60 33.10 -38.20
C LEU A 3 17.77 33.85 -37.14
N ARG A 4 16.51 33.45 -36.97
CA ARG A 4 15.68 33.86 -35.84
C ARG A 4 16.07 33.01 -34.64
N THR A 5 16.69 33.64 -33.64
CA THR A 5 16.76 33.10 -32.29
C THR A 5 15.37 33.22 -31.68
N GLU A 6 14.64 32.11 -31.61
CA GLU A 6 13.46 32.03 -30.75
C GLU A 6 13.96 32.08 -29.31
N ARG A 7 13.74 33.23 -28.65
CA ARG A 7 13.81 33.30 -27.20
C ARG A 7 12.76 32.33 -26.67
N SER A 8 13.22 31.25 -26.03
CA SER A 8 12.39 30.41 -25.18
C SER A 8 11.58 31.34 -24.27
N ALA A 9 10.26 31.35 -24.46
CA ALA A 9 9.35 32.11 -23.62
C ALA A 9 9.65 31.76 -22.16
N ALA A 10 9.82 32.80 -21.34
CA ALA A 10 9.93 32.64 -19.89
C ALA A 10 8.75 31.79 -19.42
N SER A 11 9.03 30.70 -18.70
CA SER A 11 8.00 29.87 -18.10
C SER A 11 7.08 30.77 -17.25
N PRO A 12 5.76 30.73 -17.45
CA PRO A 12 4.87 31.48 -16.60
C PRO A 12 5.05 30.95 -15.17
N VAL A 13 5.51 31.84 -14.31
CA VAL A 13 5.48 31.70 -12.85
C VAL A 13 4.05 31.31 -12.49
N GLY A 14 3.82 30.03 -12.17
CA GLY A 14 2.47 29.50 -11.88
C GLY A 14 2.08 28.18 -12.54
N ALA A 15 3.03 27.36 -13.04
CA ALA A 15 2.74 25.99 -13.44
C ALA A 15 2.35 25.13 -12.22
N THR A 16 1.06 25.14 -11.87
CA THR A 16 0.26 23.98 -11.44
C THR A 16 1.03 22.84 -10.77
N TRP A 17 1.42 23.05 -9.50
CA TRP A 17 1.72 21.95 -8.57
C TRP A 17 0.48 21.12 -8.21
N GLY A 18 -0.68 21.44 -8.78
CA GLY A 18 -1.89 20.62 -8.76
C GLY A 18 -1.81 19.45 -9.73
N LYS A 19 -0.83 18.54 -9.55
CA LYS A 19 -1.06 17.16 -10.00
C LYS A 19 -2.22 16.66 -9.15
N ILE A 20 -3.39 16.52 -9.76
CA ILE A 20 -4.66 16.18 -9.10
C ILE A 20 -4.46 14.85 -8.39
N VAL A 21 -4.16 14.90 -7.09
CA VAL A 21 -4.20 13.71 -6.23
C VAL A 21 -5.64 13.24 -6.18
N GLN A 22 -5.83 11.93 -6.27
CA GLN A 22 -7.15 11.30 -6.21
C GLN A 22 -7.29 10.55 -4.90
N LEU A 23 -8.50 10.55 -4.34
CA LEU A 23 -8.81 9.83 -3.12
C LEU A 23 -9.04 8.35 -3.44
N TYR A 24 -8.43 7.46 -2.66
CA TYR A 24 -8.63 6.01 -2.72
C TYR A 24 -8.93 5.48 -1.32
N PHE A 25 -9.66 4.37 -1.25
CA PHE A 25 -10.09 3.75 0.00
C PHE A 25 -9.55 2.34 0.10
N PHE A 26 -9.26 1.90 1.33
CA PHE A 26 -8.62 0.62 1.63
C PHE A 26 -9.42 -0.19 2.64
N ASP A 27 -10.53 -0.79 2.20
CA ASP A 27 -11.37 -1.61 3.09
C ASP A 27 -10.65 -2.91 3.46
N LEU A 28 -10.78 -3.34 4.71
CA LEU A 28 -10.21 -4.58 5.21
C LEU A 28 -11.31 -5.64 5.35
N LEU A 29 -11.11 -6.79 4.73
CA LEU A 29 -12.00 -7.94 4.88
C LEU A 29 -11.25 -9.05 5.62
N TRP A 30 -11.87 -9.54 6.70
CA TRP A 30 -11.33 -10.58 7.56
C TRP A 30 -12.35 -11.71 7.73
N GLY A 31 -12.26 -12.76 6.92
CA GLY A 31 -13.33 -13.77 6.86
C GLY A 31 -14.67 -13.12 6.46
N ASP A 32 -15.61 -13.08 7.41
CA ASP A 32 -16.94 -12.45 7.25
C ASP A 32 -16.99 -11.00 7.78
N GLU A 33 -15.96 -10.54 8.48
CA GLU A 33 -15.87 -9.17 8.98
C GLU A 33 -15.41 -8.21 7.90
N HIS A 34 -16.00 -7.01 7.87
CA HIS A 34 -15.69 -5.97 6.90
C HIS A 34 -15.51 -4.63 7.60
N PHE A 35 -14.31 -4.08 7.51
CA PHE A 35 -13.95 -2.76 8.04
C PHE A 35 -13.81 -1.80 6.87
N VAL A 36 -14.70 -0.81 6.81
CA VAL A 36 -14.76 0.16 5.71
C VAL A 36 -13.87 1.35 6.03
N ASP A 37 -13.08 1.77 5.05
CA ASP A 37 -12.35 3.03 5.09
C ASP A 37 -13.27 4.16 4.61
N GLU A 38 -13.62 5.07 5.51
CA GLU A 38 -14.52 6.20 5.22
C GLU A 38 -13.77 7.48 4.83
N ASP A 39 -12.54 7.62 5.30
CA ASP A 39 -11.76 8.85 5.14
C ASP A 39 -10.97 8.81 3.83
N GLY A 40 -10.46 7.64 3.46
CA GLY A 40 -9.60 7.45 2.30
C GLY A 40 -8.27 8.19 2.40
N ILE A 41 -7.39 7.95 1.42
CA ILE A 41 -6.06 8.54 1.35
C ILE A 41 -5.80 9.06 -0.06
N SER A 42 -5.19 10.25 -0.14
CA SER A 42 -4.81 10.87 -1.40
C SER A 42 -3.58 10.19 -2.00
N HIS A 43 -3.68 9.76 -3.26
CA HIS A 43 -2.58 9.21 -4.04
C HIS A 43 -2.41 9.93 -5.38
N PHE A 44 -1.20 9.84 -5.94
CA PHE A 44 -0.86 10.50 -7.21
C PHE A 44 -1.52 9.83 -8.43
N ASP A 45 -1.77 8.53 -8.34
CA ASP A 45 -2.35 7.71 -9.39
C ASP A 45 -2.87 6.38 -8.82
N GLU A 46 -3.50 5.59 -9.67
CA GLU A 46 -4.03 4.27 -9.31
C GLU A 46 -2.91 3.29 -8.91
N GLY A 47 -1.76 3.33 -9.61
CA GLY A 47 -0.64 2.42 -9.35
C GLY A 47 -0.04 2.61 -7.95
N SER A 48 0.10 3.85 -7.50
CA SER A 48 0.56 4.17 -6.15
C SER A 48 -0.45 3.73 -5.10
N ALA A 49 -1.76 3.88 -5.33
CA ALA A 49 -2.78 3.34 -4.43
C ALA A 49 -2.69 1.81 -4.31
N LEU A 50 -2.58 1.10 -5.44
CA LEU A 50 -2.45 -0.37 -5.45
C LEU A 50 -1.18 -0.84 -4.73
N TYR A 51 -0.05 -0.15 -4.94
CA TYR A 51 1.19 -0.43 -4.23
C TYR A 51 1.03 -0.30 -2.71
N TYR A 52 0.33 0.74 -2.23
CA TYR A 52 0.06 0.90 -0.80
C TYR A 52 -0.96 -0.14 -0.29
N GLY A 53 -1.93 -0.54 -1.09
CA GLY A 53 -2.83 -1.65 -0.76
C GLY A 53 -2.07 -2.95 -0.49
N GLN A 54 -1.06 -3.27 -1.31
CA GLN A 54 -0.18 -4.42 -1.04
C GLN A 54 0.65 -4.24 0.24
N ARG A 55 1.16 -3.04 0.50
CA ARG A 55 1.89 -2.74 1.74
C ARG A 55 1.02 -2.94 2.98
N ILE A 56 -0.25 -2.53 2.93
CA ILE A 56 -1.22 -2.73 4.00
C ILE A 56 -1.49 -4.22 4.20
N ALA A 57 -1.78 -4.95 3.13
CA ALA A 57 -2.01 -6.40 3.17
C ALA A 57 -0.82 -7.15 3.77
N ASP A 58 0.39 -6.87 3.29
CA ASP A 58 1.62 -7.51 3.79
C ASP A 58 1.92 -7.15 5.26
N LYS A 59 1.60 -5.91 5.67
CA LYS A 59 1.89 -5.42 7.03
C LYS A 59 0.91 -5.99 8.04
N ILE A 60 -0.39 -5.90 7.78
CA ILE A 60 -1.44 -6.39 8.70
C ILE A 60 -1.50 -7.91 8.66
N GLY A 61 -1.41 -8.51 7.47
CA GLY A 61 -1.37 -9.96 7.31
C GLY A 61 -0.14 -10.61 7.95
N ARG A 62 0.89 -9.84 8.32
CA ARG A 62 2.00 -10.33 9.16
C ARG A 62 1.63 -10.51 10.62
N ASP A 63 0.80 -9.63 11.12
CA ASP A 63 0.49 -9.53 12.55
C ASP A 63 -0.77 -10.35 12.91
N ALA A 64 -1.57 -10.70 11.91
CA ALA A 64 -2.72 -11.58 12.03
C ALA A 64 -2.64 -12.71 10.98
N ASP A 65 -3.51 -13.72 11.01
CA ASP A 65 -3.39 -14.89 10.12
C ASP A 65 -3.38 -14.49 8.62
N TYR A 66 -2.22 -14.67 7.96
CA TYR A 66 -1.95 -14.25 6.57
C TYR A 66 -3.04 -14.68 5.56
N GLY A 67 -3.73 -15.79 5.81
CA GLY A 67 -4.71 -16.36 4.88
C GLY A 67 -6.08 -15.69 4.89
N SER A 68 -6.44 -14.96 5.95
CA SER A 68 -7.80 -14.46 6.15
C SER A 68 -7.98 -12.97 5.81
N LEU A 69 -6.89 -12.20 5.73
CA LEU A 69 -6.94 -10.79 5.34
C LEU A 69 -7.06 -10.61 3.83
N LYS A 70 -7.98 -9.74 3.42
CA LYS A 70 -8.01 -9.13 2.09
C LYS A 70 -8.13 -7.62 2.22
N VAL A 71 -7.48 -6.89 1.33
CA VAL A 71 -7.58 -5.43 1.23
C VAL A 71 -8.30 -5.08 -0.07
N GLN A 72 -9.46 -4.43 0.00
CA GLN A 72 -10.15 -3.89 -1.17
C GLN A 72 -9.72 -2.45 -1.40
N VAL A 73 -9.12 -2.20 -2.56
CA VAL A 73 -8.74 -0.85 -2.98
C VAL A 73 -9.84 -0.29 -3.87
N ARG A 74 -10.39 0.87 -3.51
CA ARG A 74 -11.46 1.53 -4.27
C ARG A 74 -11.05 2.93 -4.71
N SER A 75 -11.52 3.36 -5.88
CA SER A 75 -11.36 4.75 -6.33
C SER A 75 -12.34 5.71 -5.62
N SER A 76 -12.18 7.00 -5.87
CA SER A 76 -13.00 8.09 -5.31
C SER A 76 -14.51 7.93 -5.53
N ASN A 77 -14.92 7.29 -6.62
CA ASN A 77 -16.33 6.94 -6.90
C ASN A 77 -16.76 5.58 -6.30
N ARG A 78 -16.01 5.08 -5.30
CA ARG A 78 -16.21 3.80 -4.60
C ARG A 78 -16.17 2.55 -5.51
N ARG A 79 -15.73 2.68 -6.78
CA ARG A 79 -15.48 1.54 -7.69
C ARG A 79 -14.32 0.70 -7.16
N LEU A 80 -14.52 -0.61 -7.06
CA LEU A 80 -13.47 -1.56 -6.69
C LEU A 80 -12.42 -1.63 -7.82
N LEU A 81 -11.16 -1.42 -7.45
CA LEU A 81 -10.01 -1.51 -8.36
C LEU A 81 -9.32 -2.86 -8.21
N ALA A 82 -9.10 -3.30 -6.97
CA ALA A 82 -8.47 -4.58 -6.69
C ALA A 82 -8.90 -5.15 -5.33
N THR A 83 -8.83 -6.47 -5.21
CA THR A 83 -8.80 -7.17 -3.92
C THR A 83 -7.41 -7.78 -3.77
N ILE A 84 -6.67 -7.32 -2.78
CA ILE A 84 -5.26 -7.66 -2.57
C ILE A 84 -5.15 -8.60 -1.37
N VAL A 85 -4.38 -9.66 -1.53
CA VAL A 85 -4.03 -10.58 -0.45
C VAL A 85 -2.56 -10.40 -0.05
N PRO A 86 -2.18 -10.75 1.19
CA PRO A 86 -0.79 -10.74 1.59
C PRO A 86 0.10 -11.62 0.68
N SER A 87 1.33 -11.18 0.42
CA SER A 87 2.27 -11.88 -0.45
C SER A 87 2.73 -13.24 0.13
N ILE A 88 2.70 -14.30 -0.68
CA ILE A 88 3.08 -15.68 -0.28
C ILE A 88 4.49 -15.75 0.35
N GLY A 89 5.46 -15.01 -0.21
CA GLY A 89 6.85 -15.00 0.26
C GLY A 89 7.04 -14.42 1.68
N ARG A 90 6.11 -13.57 2.14
CA ARG A 90 6.17 -12.96 3.48
C ARG A 90 5.76 -13.91 4.59
N GLY A 91 4.85 -14.86 4.32
CA GLY A 91 4.51 -15.93 5.27
C GLY A 91 5.69 -16.86 5.56
N ALA A 92 6.53 -17.14 4.55
CA ALA A 92 7.77 -17.90 4.74
C ALA A 92 8.80 -17.12 5.59
N GLU A 93 8.91 -15.80 5.38
CA GLU A 93 9.75 -14.92 6.20
C GLU A 93 9.28 -14.88 7.67
N GLN A 94 7.97 -14.77 7.93
CA GLN A 94 7.42 -14.80 9.29
C GLN A 94 7.69 -16.14 9.98
N ARG A 95 7.47 -17.28 9.29
CA ARG A 95 7.81 -18.62 9.84
C ARG A 95 9.29 -18.73 10.17
N ALA A 96 10.18 -18.24 9.31
CA ALA A 96 11.61 -18.22 9.57
C ALA A 96 11.98 -17.36 10.79
N LEU A 97 11.34 -16.20 10.95
CA LEU A 97 11.58 -15.29 12.10
C LEU A 97 10.99 -15.84 13.42
N LEU A 98 9.81 -16.45 13.41
CA LEU A 98 9.18 -17.08 14.58
C LEU A 98 9.93 -18.35 15.02
N ALA A 99 10.40 -19.16 14.06
CA ALA A 99 11.24 -20.32 14.35
C ALA A 99 12.55 -19.89 15.03
N ARG A 100 13.17 -18.79 14.60
CA ARG A 100 14.37 -18.23 15.24
C ARG A 100 14.11 -17.72 16.67
N ARG A 101 12.92 -17.16 16.94
CA ARG A 101 12.55 -16.70 18.29
C ARG A 101 12.38 -17.86 19.28
N HIS A 102 11.93 -19.04 18.83
CA HIS A 102 11.87 -20.24 19.68
C HIS A 102 13.25 -20.83 19.99
N VAL A 103 14.20 -20.78 19.06
CA VAL A 103 15.57 -21.30 19.29
C VAL A 103 16.34 -20.49 20.33
N GLY A 104 15.98 -19.22 20.56
CA GLY A 104 16.60 -18.36 21.59
C GLY A 104 15.98 -18.45 23.00
N ALA A 105 14.82 -19.11 23.18
CA ALA A 105 14.10 -19.12 24.45
C ALA A 105 14.43 -20.32 25.36
N SER A 106 15.29 -21.25 24.93
CA SER A 106 15.51 -22.54 25.61
C SER A 106 16.75 -22.60 26.51
N LEU A 107 17.38 -21.48 26.91
CA LEU A 107 18.61 -21.52 27.74
C LEU A 107 18.54 -20.75 29.06
N TYR A 108 17.37 -20.36 29.56
CA TYR A 108 17.25 -19.67 30.86
C TYR A 108 16.19 -20.26 31.79
N ALA A 109 16.00 -21.58 31.79
CA ALA A 109 15.17 -22.28 32.77
C ALA A 109 15.85 -23.56 33.26
N ALA A 110 17.05 -23.43 33.80
CA ALA A 110 17.69 -24.42 34.67
C ALA A 110 18.86 -23.77 35.42
N ALA A 111 18.56 -23.11 36.54
CA ALA A 111 19.51 -22.84 37.62
C ALA A 111 18.71 -22.64 38.92
#